data_AF-A0AAU9V7D6-F1
#
_entry.id   AF-A0AAU9V7D6-F1
#
_cell.length_a   1.000
_cell.length_b   1.000
_cell.length_c   1.000
_cell.angle_alpha   90.00
_cell.angle_beta   90.00
_cell.angle_gamma   90.00
#
_symmetry.space_group_name_H-M   'P 1'
#
loop_
_entity.id
_entity.type
_entity.pdbx_description
1 polymer ?
#
loop_
_entity_poly.entity_id
_entity_poly.type
_entity_poly.pdbx_seq_one_letter_code
_entity_poly.pdbx_strand_id
1 'polypeptide(L)'
;MSWRKYWSYKEILKSKLSTKLKKKVMDSSLLPCLSRVKIRHKTKVIDALQHAQRLKWKWAGHITRFSEERWPKRVTKWIGPEGKRRRGRPKARWIDDILQLAGRDWMKTANDRKKWGQLEEANTRKGP
;
A
#
# COMPACT_ATOMS: atom_id res chain seq x y z
N MET A 1 -12.16 23.60 15.16
CA MET A 1 -11.40 23.52 16.43
C MET A 1 -9.86 23.42 16.27
N SER A 2 -9.29 22.81 15.22
CA SER A 2 -7.81 22.72 15.06
C SER A 2 -7.09 24.03 14.73
N TRP A 3 -7.71 24.89 13.90
CA TRP A 3 -7.08 26.15 13.48
C TRP A 3 -6.89 27.16 14.63
N ARG A 4 -7.72 27.16 15.68
CA ARG A 4 -7.53 28.07 16.82
C ARG A 4 -6.21 27.83 17.55
N LYS A 5 -5.82 26.57 17.79
CA LYS A 5 -4.53 26.23 18.42
C LYS A 5 -3.34 26.50 17.50
N TYR A 6 -3.50 26.33 16.19
CA TYR A 6 -2.46 26.76 15.24
C TYR A 6 -2.26 28.28 15.30
N TRP A 7 -3.36 29.04 15.27
CA TRP A 7 -3.33 30.50 15.30
C TRP A 7 -2.85 31.06 16.65
N SER A 8 -3.03 30.35 17.76
CA SER A 8 -2.44 30.75 19.06
C SER A 8 -0.91 30.63 19.10
N TYR A 9 -0.30 29.80 18.25
CA TYR A 9 1.14 29.65 18.13
C TYR A 9 1.72 30.26 16.84
N LYS A 10 0.95 31.09 16.13
CA LYS A 10 1.34 31.63 14.82
C LYS A 10 2.67 32.39 14.88
N GLU A 11 2.89 33.15 15.96
CA GLU A 11 4.10 33.96 16.16
C GLU A 11 5.34 33.07 16.32
N ILE A 12 5.21 31.98 17.07
CA ILE A 12 6.28 30.99 17.25
C ILE A 12 6.58 30.29 15.93
N LEU A 13 5.54 29.90 15.17
CA LEU A 13 5.71 29.21 13.89
C LEU A 13 6.28 30.11 12.77
N LYS A 14 5.97 31.41 12.80
CA LYS A 14 6.47 32.42 11.84
C LYS A 14 7.85 33.00 12.21
N SER A 15 8.30 32.86 13.46
CA SER A 15 9.62 33.33 13.92
C SER A 15 10.80 32.64 13.19
N LYS A 16 12.02 33.17 13.36
CA LYS A 16 13.27 32.55 12.84
C LYS A 16 13.80 31.39 13.72
N LEU A 17 12.92 30.64 14.40
CA LEU A 17 13.31 29.47 15.17
C LEU A 17 13.71 28.27 14.29
N SER A 18 14.54 27.39 14.84
CA SER A 18 14.91 26.11 14.21
C SER A 18 13.69 25.28 13.85
N THR A 19 13.73 24.64 12.69
CA THR A 19 12.68 23.73 12.19
C THR A 19 12.38 22.60 13.19
N LYS A 20 13.36 22.15 13.97
CA LYS A 20 13.16 21.15 15.04
C LYS A 20 12.23 21.64 16.16
N LEU A 21 12.37 22.91 16.56
CA LEU A 21 11.55 23.51 17.61
C LEU A 21 10.12 23.76 17.13
N LYS A 22 9.99 24.28 15.90
CA LYS A 22 8.68 24.48 15.25
C LYS A 22 7.93 23.16 15.10
N LYS A 23 8.63 22.08 14.74
CA LYS A 23 8.05 20.74 14.68
C LYS A 23 7.50 20.28 16.03
N LYS A 24 8.26 20.42 17.14
CA LYS A 24 7.75 20.06 18.49
C LYS A 24 6.48 20.82 18.88
N VAL A 25 6.42 22.12 18.58
CA VAL A 25 5.24 22.97 18.87
C VAL A 25 4.04 22.58 17.98
N MET A 26 4.29 22.24 16.72
CA MET A 26 3.27 21.75 15.80
C MET A 26 2.74 20.38 16.24
N ASP A 27 3.63 19.47 16.64
CA ASP A 27 3.30 18.12 17.11
C ASP A 27 2.49 18.14 18.42
N SER A 28 2.80 19.05 19.35
CA SER A 28 2.03 19.19 20.61
C SER A 28 0.64 19.80 20.41
N SER A 29 0.44 20.61 19.35
CA SER A 29 -0.79 21.37 19.13
C SER A 29 -1.74 20.72 18.11
N LEU A 30 -1.24 20.20 16.99
CA LEU A 30 -2.04 19.66 15.89
C LEU A 30 -2.32 18.15 16.00
N LEU A 31 -1.33 17.34 16.39
CA LEU A 31 -1.50 15.86 16.42
C LEU A 31 -2.60 15.37 17.36
N PRO A 32 -2.81 15.94 18.58
CA PRO A 32 -3.83 15.44 19.49
C PRO A 32 -5.27 15.67 18.97
N CYS A 33 -5.48 16.69 18.12
CA CYS A 33 -6.81 17.06 17.65
C CYS A 33 -7.14 16.62 16.22
N LEU A 34 -6.13 16.28 15.42
CA LEU A 34 -6.26 15.73 14.07
C LEU A 34 -5.76 14.28 14.05
N SER A 35 -6.61 13.36 14.49
CA SER A 35 -6.30 11.93 14.35
C SER A 35 -6.22 11.54 12.87
N ARG A 36 -5.37 10.56 12.55
CA ARG A 36 -5.25 10.00 11.19
C ARG A 36 -6.60 9.60 10.61
N VAL A 37 -7.51 9.09 11.44
CA VAL A 37 -8.89 8.71 11.06
C VAL A 37 -9.69 9.94 10.59
N LYS A 38 -9.65 11.05 11.33
CA LYS A 38 -10.36 12.29 10.96
C LYS A 38 -9.81 12.91 9.68
N ILE A 39 -8.50 12.87 9.47
CA ILE A 39 -7.87 13.37 8.24
C ILE A 39 -8.33 12.52 7.05
N ARG A 40 -8.22 11.19 7.13
CA ARG A 40 -8.64 10.28 6.06
C ARG A 40 -10.13 10.40 5.72
N HIS A 41 -10.98 10.52 6.74
CA HIS A 41 -12.42 10.70 6.53
C HIS A 41 -12.74 12.00 5.77
N LYS A 42 -12.02 13.09 6.06
CA LYS A 42 -12.19 14.36 5.36
C LYS A 42 -11.60 14.37 3.95
N THR A 43 -10.40 13.84 3.79
CA THR A 43 -9.69 13.88 2.50
C THR A 43 -10.19 12.82 1.53
N LYS A 44 -10.91 11.79 2.02
CA LYS A 44 -11.36 10.61 1.25
C LYS A 44 -10.20 9.94 0.48
N VAL A 45 -8.97 10.17 0.92
CA VAL A 45 -7.78 9.63 0.27
C VAL A 45 -7.73 8.13 0.50
N ILE A 46 -7.69 7.39 -0.60
CA ILE A 46 -7.50 5.94 -0.58
C ILE A 46 -6.10 5.66 0.00
N ASP A 47 -6.02 4.69 0.90
CA ASP A 47 -4.76 4.26 1.46
C ASP A 47 -3.82 3.79 0.33
N ALA A 48 -2.59 4.33 0.31
CA ALA A 48 -1.65 4.08 -0.78
C ALA A 48 -1.29 2.59 -0.89
N LEU A 49 -1.24 1.87 0.24
CA LEU A 49 -0.96 0.44 0.27
C LEU A 49 -2.15 -0.35 -0.30
N GLN A 50 -3.38 -0.01 0.09
CA GLN A 50 -4.58 -0.63 -0.47
C GLN A 50 -4.66 -0.40 -1.99
N HIS A 51 -4.35 0.81 -2.45
CA HIS A 51 -4.31 1.13 -3.88
C HIS A 51 -3.25 0.30 -4.62
N ALA A 52 -2.04 0.21 -4.07
CA ALA A 52 -0.96 -0.59 -4.65
C ALA A 52 -1.30 -2.10 -4.68
N GLN A 53 -1.87 -2.64 -3.61
CA GLN A 53 -2.33 -4.04 -3.54
C GLN A 53 -3.42 -4.33 -4.58
N ARG A 54 -4.35 -3.38 -4.76
CA ARG A 54 -5.40 -3.48 -5.78
C ARG A 54 -4.83 -3.52 -7.19
N LEU A 55 -3.92 -2.59 -7.50
CA LEU A 55 -3.24 -2.56 -8.81
C LEU A 55 -2.44 -3.84 -9.07
N LYS A 56 -1.72 -4.32 -8.05
CA LYS A 56 -1.00 -5.60 -8.09
C LYS A 56 -1.92 -6.76 -8.42
N TRP A 57 -3.09 -6.84 -7.78
CA TRP A 57 -4.08 -7.90 -8.03
C TRP A 57 -4.64 -7.85 -9.46
N LYS A 58 -4.97 -6.64 -9.94
CA LYS A 58 -5.44 -6.42 -11.32
C LYS A 58 -4.39 -6.80 -12.34
N TRP A 59 -3.13 -6.42 -12.12
CA TRP A 59 -1.99 -6.78 -12.96
C TRP A 59 -1.82 -8.30 -13.06
N ALA A 60 -1.85 -9.00 -11.91
CA ALA A 60 -1.71 -10.46 -11.86
C ALA A 60 -2.78 -11.16 -12.72
N GLY A 61 -4.05 -10.74 -12.59
CA GLY A 61 -5.13 -11.27 -13.44
C GLY A 61 -5.01 -10.87 -14.91
N HIS A 62 -4.52 -9.68 -15.21
CA HIS A 62 -4.29 -9.25 -16.60
C HIS A 62 -3.22 -10.12 -17.27
N ILE A 63 -2.11 -10.41 -16.57
CA ILE A 63 -1.01 -11.23 -17.08
C ILE A 63 -1.42 -12.68 -17.33
N THR A 64 -2.25 -13.28 -16.48
CA THR A 64 -2.67 -14.69 -16.67
C THR A 64 -3.54 -14.86 -17.90
N ARG A 65 -4.36 -13.85 -18.22
CA ARG A 65 -5.26 -13.82 -19.38
C ARG A 65 -4.58 -13.34 -20.67
N PHE A 66 -3.30 -13.01 -20.60
CA PHE A 66 -2.53 -12.62 -21.77
C PHE A 66 -2.37 -13.85 -22.70
N SER A 67 -2.81 -13.75 -23.95
CA SER A 67 -2.84 -14.87 -24.91
C SER A 67 -1.45 -15.34 -25.31
N GLU A 68 -0.58 -14.40 -25.66
CA GLU A 68 0.78 -14.67 -26.10
C GLU A 68 1.75 -14.88 -24.92
N GLU A 69 2.77 -15.73 -25.12
CA GLU A 69 3.87 -15.92 -24.17
C GLU A 69 4.86 -14.75 -24.23
N ARG A 70 4.35 -13.53 -24.00
CA ARG A 70 5.18 -12.31 -23.97
C ARG A 70 6.05 -12.25 -22.72
N TRP A 71 7.12 -11.47 -22.80
CA TRP A 71 8.06 -11.22 -21.70
C TRP A 71 7.39 -10.93 -20.35
N PRO A 72 6.34 -10.09 -20.24
CA PRO A 72 5.69 -9.83 -18.95
C PRO A 72 5.12 -11.09 -18.28
N LYS A 73 4.56 -12.02 -19.07
CA LYS A 73 4.02 -13.30 -18.57
C LYS A 73 5.14 -14.23 -18.13
N ARG A 74 6.22 -14.32 -18.91
CA ARG A 74 7.41 -15.12 -18.57
C ARG A 74 8.08 -14.64 -17.28
N VAL A 75 8.28 -13.32 -17.15
CA VAL A 75 8.86 -12.71 -15.95
C VAL A 75 7.98 -12.92 -14.72
N THR A 76 6.65 -12.85 -14.88
CA THR A 76 5.71 -13.05 -13.76
C THR A 76 5.63 -14.51 -13.31
N LYS A 77 5.73 -15.47 -14.24
CA LYS A 77 5.79 -16.91 -13.94
C LYS A 77 7.11 -17.31 -13.28
N TRP A 78 8.18 -16.54 -13.48
CA TRP A 78 9.50 -16.90 -13.02
C TRP A 78 9.61 -16.80 -11.49
N ILE A 79 9.87 -17.94 -10.84
CA ILE A 79 9.98 -18.08 -9.37
C ILE A 79 11.32 -17.54 -8.85
N GLY A 80 12.24 -17.21 -9.75
CA GLY A 80 13.61 -16.81 -9.44
C GLY A 80 14.60 -17.97 -9.57
N PRO A 81 15.89 -17.71 -9.35
CA PRO A 81 16.89 -18.75 -9.32
C PRO A 81 16.67 -19.69 -8.13
N GLU A 82 17.07 -20.93 -8.30
CA GLU A 82 17.07 -21.93 -7.23
C GLU A 82 18.07 -21.54 -6.12
N GLY A 83 17.75 -21.87 -4.87
CA GLY A 83 18.57 -21.57 -3.70
C GLY A 83 18.00 -20.52 -2.74
N LYS A 84 18.82 -20.11 -1.77
CA LYS A 84 18.43 -19.21 -0.66
C LYS A 84 18.79 -17.76 -1.00
N ARG A 85 17.92 -16.81 -0.59
CA ARG A 85 18.23 -15.37 -0.70
C ARG A 85 19.34 -14.99 0.28
N ARG A 86 20.19 -14.04 -0.14
CA ARG A 86 21.21 -13.44 0.73
C ARG A 86 20.59 -12.76 1.96
N ARG A 87 21.32 -12.79 3.07
CA ARG A 87 20.95 -12.12 4.34
C ARG A 87 20.71 -10.63 4.07
N GLY A 88 19.65 -10.07 4.65
CA GLY A 88 19.28 -8.65 4.54
C GLY A 88 18.24 -8.31 3.46
N ARG A 89 17.95 -9.20 2.50
CA ARG A 89 16.85 -8.97 1.54
C ARG A 89 15.51 -9.43 2.13
N PRO A 90 14.39 -8.71 1.90
CA PRO A 90 13.08 -9.16 2.31
C PRO A 90 12.79 -10.59 1.84
N LYS A 91 12.26 -11.42 2.73
CA LYS A 91 11.96 -12.83 2.45
C LYS A 91 10.83 -12.98 1.42
N ALA A 92 9.84 -12.09 1.48
CA ALA A 92 8.66 -12.10 0.64
C ALA A 92 8.96 -11.72 -0.82
N ARG A 93 8.48 -12.54 -1.76
CA ARG A 93 8.41 -12.26 -3.19
C ARG A 93 7.12 -11.53 -3.52
N TRP A 94 7.11 -10.88 -4.68
CA TRP A 94 5.88 -10.29 -5.23
C TRP A 94 4.73 -11.31 -5.32
N ILE A 95 5.02 -12.55 -5.71
CA ILE A 95 3.99 -13.59 -5.86
C ILE A 95 3.46 -14.13 -4.53
N ASP A 96 4.16 -13.93 -3.41
CA ASP A 96 3.81 -14.56 -2.14
C ASP A 96 2.44 -14.05 -1.62
N ASP A 97 2.16 -12.75 -1.75
CA ASP A 97 0.85 -12.18 -1.39
C ASP A 97 -0.30 -12.80 -2.21
N ILE A 98 -0.01 -13.12 -3.48
CA ILE A 98 -0.99 -13.75 -4.38
C ILE A 98 -1.20 -15.22 -3.99
N LEU A 99 -0.11 -15.94 -3.72
CA LEU A 99 -0.16 -17.33 -3.27
C LEU A 99 -0.88 -17.49 -1.94
N GLN A 100 -0.69 -16.53 -1.02
CA GLN A 100 -1.35 -16.55 0.28
C GLN A 100 -2.87 -16.46 0.17
N LEU A 101 -3.39 -15.78 -0.86
CA LEU A 101 -4.83 -15.54 -1.02
C LEU A 101 -5.50 -16.48 -2.02
N ALA A 102 -4.85 -16.76 -3.15
CA ALA A 102 -5.40 -17.55 -4.25
C ALA A 102 -4.82 -18.97 -4.37
N GLY A 103 -3.83 -19.32 -3.53
CA GLY A 103 -3.19 -20.63 -3.52
C GLY A 103 -2.21 -20.85 -4.68
N ARG A 104 -1.68 -22.09 -4.80
CA ARG A 104 -0.69 -22.45 -5.82
C ARG A 104 -1.27 -22.35 -7.24
N ASP A 105 -2.54 -22.68 -7.41
CA ASP A 105 -3.26 -22.62 -8.69
C ASP A 105 -3.87 -21.24 -8.98
N TRP A 106 -3.28 -20.17 -8.43
CA TRP A 106 -3.78 -18.81 -8.61
C TRP A 106 -3.90 -18.42 -10.08
N MET A 107 -3.06 -18.93 -10.98
CA MET A 107 -3.15 -18.61 -12.42
C MET A 107 -4.43 -19.15 -13.06
N LYS A 108 -4.87 -20.36 -12.66
CA LYS A 108 -6.14 -20.95 -13.09
C LYS A 108 -7.31 -20.15 -12.53
N THR A 109 -7.23 -19.80 -11.25
CA THR A 109 -8.21 -18.96 -10.55
C THR A 109 -8.31 -17.56 -11.15
N ALA A 110 -7.18 -16.97 -11.55
CA ALA A 110 -7.09 -15.65 -12.14
C ALA A 110 -7.61 -15.58 -13.57
N ASN A 111 -7.69 -16.71 -14.27
CA ASN A 111 -8.28 -16.76 -15.60
C ASN A 111 -9.79 -16.47 -15.54
N ASP A 112 -10.47 -16.97 -14.50
CA ASP A 112 -11.86 -16.62 -14.19
C ASP A 112 -11.95 -15.21 -13.58
N ARG A 113 -12.47 -14.25 -14.36
CA ARG A 113 -12.61 -12.85 -13.92
C ARG A 113 -13.52 -12.70 -12.70
N LYS A 114 -14.59 -13.50 -12.60
CA LYS A 114 -15.56 -13.39 -11.50
C LYS A 114 -14.94 -13.88 -10.21
N LYS A 115 -14.32 -15.06 -10.25
CA LYS A 115 -13.60 -15.64 -9.09
C LYS A 115 -12.41 -14.77 -8.67
N TRP A 116 -11.67 -14.22 -9.63
CA TRP A 116 -10.54 -13.32 -9.36
C TRP A 116 -10.97 -12.00 -8.71
N GLY A 117 -12.08 -11.41 -9.17
CA GLY A 117 -12.63 -10.19 -8.60
C GLY A 117 -13.09 -10.35 -7.15
N GLN A 118 -13.72 -11.48 -6.81
CA GLN A 118 -14.14 -11.76 -5.42
C GLN A 118 -12.95 -11.79 -4.44
N LEU A 119 -11.80 -12.29 -4.88
CA LEU A 119 -10.58 -12.35 -4.07
C LEU A 119 -9.87 -10.98 -3.94
N GLU A 120 -10.15 -10.01 -4.81
CA GLU A 120 -9.61 -8.63 -4.73
C GLU A 120 -10.06 -7.94 -3.44
N GLU A 121 -11.31 -8.17 -3.02
CA GLU A 121 -11.86 -7.62 -1.77
C GLU A 121 -11.18 -8.20 -0.53
N ALA A 122 -10.82 -9.49 -0.56
CA ALA A 122 -10.07 -10.14 0.52
C ALA A 122 -8.62 -9.63 0.62
N ASN A 123 -8.00 -9.31 -0.52
CA ASN A 123 -6.65 -8.76 -0.60
C ASN A 123 -6.56 -7.34 -0.03
N THR A 124 -7.55 -6.49 -0.29
CA THR A 124 -7.54 -5.07 0.13
C THR A 124 -7.90 -4.87 1.61
N ARG A 125 -8.56 -5.84 2.25
CA ARG A 125 -8.89 -5.83 3.68
C ARG A 125 -7.75 -6.32 4.57
N LYS A 126 -6.88 -7.21 4.07
CA LYS A 126 -5.69 -7.73 4.76
C LYS A 126 -4.47 -6.84 4.51
N GLY A 127 -4.59 -5.54 4.78
CA GLY A 127 -3.40 -4.74 5.01
C GLY A 127 -2.63 -5.28 6.23
N PRO A 128 -1.29 -5.24 6.26
CA PRO A 128 -0.49 -5.64 7.41
C PRO A 128 -0.86 -4.87 8.68
#